data_AF-A0A3A0GAQ4-F1
#
_entry.id   AF-A0A3A0GAQ4-F1
#
_cell.length_a   1.000
_cell.length_b   1.000
_cell.length_c   1.000
_cell.angle_alpha   90.00
_cell.angle_beta   90.00
_cell.angle_gamma   90.00
#
_symmetry.space_group_name_H-M   'P 1'
#
loop_
_entity.id
_entity.type
_entity.pdbx_description
1 polymer ?
#
loop_
_entity_poly.entity_id
_entity_poly.type
_entity_poly.pdbx_seq_one_letter_code
_entity_poly.pdbx_strand_id
1 'polypeptide(L)'
;LGLGLAATAADLRRGRAPRGAAPGGGWLVVGGVALLVAAIGGIVAWKADLHERYFLPATPLLYIAVARGLGALGGGRVRFARPLGLALLVAASGVSLWHHYTDLAFSKPDYREFTRHMVEVGNREDALFLLGPGRFLTARYGGDGLPKIYNLESTKNRAKSPAEVEALLDEVARERRRVWLAVEGRDPGTVMGWLDAHGYRVEGGWRVGVQLFYYSFPRAASPLRPAAGFAGGAGENDVAFAVSPPRPAAGAIAHVDLTWRTRRPAPLADPQVSLRLVDPHGATIAAWDGALSAAGGGEAGGGGDGGGSGGQGGDAAVLSARAGLRVPADAAAARHRLVAILYAREGLAPLGEADLGDVAIAPAEDERARVQRKP
;
A
#
# COMPACT_ATOMS: atom_id res chain seq x y z
N LEU A 1 22.07 -19.16 25.18
CA LEU A 1 22.63 -18.13 26.10
C LEU A 1 22.69 -18.60 27.56
N GLY A 2 21.56 -18.95 28.20
CA GLY A 2 21.53 -19.36 29.62
C GLY A 2 22.49 -20.50 30.01
N LEU A 3 22.60 -21.56 29.19
CA LEU A 3 23.54 -22.68 29.44
C LEU A 3 25.02 -22.26 29.37
N GLY A 4 25.38 -21.32 28.49
CA GLY A 4 26.76 -20.82 28.38
C GLY A 4 27.14 -19.92 29.56
N LEU A 5 26.20 -19.08 30.01
CA LEU A 5 26.37 -18.25 31.21
C LEU A 5 26.49 -19.12 32.48
N ALA A 6 25.64 -20.16 32.61
CA ALA A 6 25.67 -21.09 33.73
C ALA A 6 26.95 -21.95 33.74
N ALA A 7 27.41 -22.43 32.58
CA ALA A 7 28.68 -23.15 32.47
C ALA A 7 29.87 -22.26 32.87
N THR A 8 29.89 -21.01 32.41
CA THR A 8 30.96 -20.07 32.77
C THR A 8 30.94 -19.76 34.27
N ALA A 9 29.78 -19.54 34.87
CA ALA A 9 29.63 -19.34 36.31
C ALA A 9 30.02 -20.59 37.13
N ALA A 10 29.75 -21.79 36.63
CA ALA A 10 30.13 -23.05 37.27
C ALA A 10 31.64 -23.29 37.23
N ASP A 11 32.31 -23.01 36.11
CA ASP A 11 33.78 -23.10 36.01
C ASP A 11 34.47 -22.09 36.92
N LEU A 12 33.92 -20.87 37.01
CA LEU A 12 34.39 -19.83 37.93
C LEU A 12 34.28 -20.24 39.40
N ARG A 13 33.17 -20.87 39.80
CA ARG A 13 32.98 -21.38 41.16
C ARG A 13 33.91 -22.55 41.51
N ARG A 14 34.36 -23.33 40.51
CA ARG A 14 35.18 -24.54 40.74
C ARG A 14 36.69 -24.28 40.72
N GLY A 15 37.14 -23.06 40.45
CA GLY A 15 38.57 -22.71 40.42
C GLY A 15 39.41 -23.48 39.38
N ARG A 16 38.77 -24.22 38.46
CA ARG A 16 39.46 -25.00 37.42
C ARG A 16 39.73 -24.08 36.24
N ALA A 17 40.87 -23.41 36.26
CA ALA A 17 41.41 -22.83 35.04
C ALA A 17 41.71 -23.98 34.04
N PRO A 18 41.23 -23.91 32.79
CA PRO A 18 41.67 -24.85 31.75
C PRO A 18 43.20 -24.79 31.67
N ARG A 19 43.87 -25.95 31.65
CA ARG A 19 45.33 -26.00 31.44
C ARG A 19 45.65 -25.30 30.12
N GLY A 20 46.26 -24.11 30.19
CA GLY A 20 46.64 -23.28 29.05
C GLY A 20 45.73 -22.09 28.71
N ALA A 21 44.59 -21.90 29.39
CA ALA A 21 43.76 -20.70 29.18
C ALA A 21 44.19 -19.58 30.13
N ALA A 22 44.44 -18.38 29.58
CA ALA A 22 44.74 -17.20 30.39
C ALA A 22 43.63 -16.98 31.45
N PRO A 23 44.00 -16.85 32.74
CA PRO A 23 43.04 -16.61 33.81
C PRO A 23 42.32 -15.27 33.56
N GLY A 24 41.06 -15.34 33.12
CA GLY A 24 40.23 -14.16 32.82
C GLY A 24 39.31 -14.29 31.61
N GLY A 25 39.56 -15.24 30.69
CA GLY A 25 38.82 -15.32 29.42
C GLY A 25 37.30 -15.56 29.54
N GLY A 26 36.84 -16.23 30.60
CA GLY A 26 35.40 -16.49 30.83
C GLY A 26 34.60 -15.23 31.18
N TRP A 27 35.17 -14.37 32.03
CA TRP A 27 34.55 -13.09 32.40
C TRP A 27 34.48 -12.12 31.23
N LEU A 28 35.43 -12.17 30.29
CA LEU A 28 35.39 -11.37 29.08
C LEU A 28 34.24 -11.75 28.16
N VAL A 29 33.90 -13.03 28.03
CA VAL A 29 32.77 -13.48 27.20
C VAL A 29 31.43 -13.13 27.86
N VAL A 30 31.29 -13.38 29.16
CA VAL A 30 30.07 -13.04 29.92
C VAL A 30 29.88 -11.52 29.95
N GLY A 31 30.93 -10.78 30.29
CA GLY A 31 30.94 -9.32 30.31
C GLY A 31 30.69 -8.72 28.92
N GLY A 32 31.29 -9.29 27.87
CA GLY A 32 31.07 -8.86 26.49
C GLY A 32 29.63 -9.07 26.03
N VAL A 33 29.02 -10.24 26.32
CA VAL A 33 27.61 -10.50 26.01
C VAL A 33 26.68 -9.60 26.84
N ALA A 34 26.95 -9.42 28.13
CA ALA A 34 26.14 -8.57 28.99
C ALA A 34 26.22 -7.09 28.57
N LEU A 35 27.42 -6.58 28.29
CA LEU A 35 27.64 -5.22 27.79
C LEU A 35 26.90 -4.98 26.47
N LEU A 36 26.94 -5.96 25.57
CA LEU A 36 26.28 -5.90 24.28
C LEU A 36 24.75 -5.93 24.41
N VAL A 37 24.19 -6.79 25.26
CA VAL A 37 22.75 -6.81 25.56
C VAL A 37 22.33 -5.49 26.20
N ALA A 38 23.13 -4.97 27.13
CA ALA A 38 22.89 -3.67 27.75
C ALA A 38 23.00 -2.52 26.73
N ALA A 39 23.94 -2.57 25.80
CA ALA A 39 24.10 -1.57 24.74
C ALA A 39 22.93 -1.61 23.76
N ILE A 40 22.50 -2.80 23.32
CA ILE A 40 21.30 -2.96 22.49
C ILE A 40 20.06 -2.50 23.25
N GLY A 41 19.88 -2.91 24.50
CA GLY A 41 18.78 -2.47 25.36
C GLY A 41 18.77 -0.95 25.57
N GLY A 42 19.94 -0.33 25.74
CA GLY A 42 20.10 1.12 25.84
C GLY A 42 19.76 1.84 24.54
N ILE A 43 20.18 1.29 23.39
CA ILE A 43 19.80 1.83 22.07
C ILE A 43 18.29 1.72 21.86
N VAL A 44 17.66 0.60 22.24
CA VAL A 44 16.20 0.40 22.14
C VAL A 44 15.44 1.35 23.05
N ALA A 45 15.91 1.52 24.28
CA ALA A 45 15.29 2.45 25.23
C ALA A 45 15.43 3.91 24.77
N TRP A 46 16.54 4.25 24.12
CA TRP A 46 16.81 5.60 23.60
C TRP A 46 16.12 5.88 22.26
N LYS A 47 16.01 4.86 21.40
CA LYS A 47 15.32 4.88 20.12
C LYS A 47 14.48 3.62 20.01
N ALA A 48 13.15 3.80 20.02
CA ALA A 48 12.18 2.72 19.83
C ALA A 48 12.21 2.06 18.43
N ASP A 49 13.26 2.29 17.64
CA ASP A 49 13.46 1.75 16.30
C ASP A 49 14.57 0.69 16.35
N LEU A 50 14.22 -0.52 16.79
CA LEU A 50 15.11 -1.67 16.77
C LEU A 50 15.19 -2.21 15.34
N HIS A 51 16.34 -2.03 14.69
CA HIS A 51 16.62 -2.72 13.44
C HIS A 51 17.49 -3.96 13.69
N GLU A 52 17.19 -5.06 13.00
CA GLU A 52 17.97 -6.33 13.00
C GLU A 52 19.48 -6.10 12.88
N ARG A 53 19.88 -5.10 12.07
CA ARG A 53 21.28 -4.78 11.80
C ARG A 53 22.09 -4.42 13.05
N TYR A 54 21.45 -3.99 14.13
CA TYR A 54 22.12 -3.71 15.39
C TYR A 54 22.61 -4.99 16.10
N PHE A 55 22.13 -6.17 15.68
CA PHE A 55 22.62 -7.47 16.15
C PHE A 55 23.80 -8.00 15.31
N LEU A 56 24.12 -7.40 14.16
CA LEU A 56 25.27 -7.86 13.35
C LEU A 56 26.59 -7.77 14.13
N PRO A 57 26.92 -6.66 14.83
CA PRO A 57 28.13 -6.59 15.66
C PRO A 57 28.11 -7.60 16.83
N ALA A 58 26.91 -8.02 17.26
CA ALA A 58 26.74 -8.96 18.36
C ALA A 58 27.03 -10.42 17.99
N THR A 59 26.97 -10.73 16.70
CA THR A 59 26.93 -12.11 16.20
C THR A 59 28.20 -12.92 16.55
N PRO A 60 29.44 -12.38 16.44
CA PRO A 60 30.65 -13.12 16.82
C PRO A 60 30.69 -13.50 18.30
N LEU A 61 30.29 -12.59 19.20
CA LEU A 61 30.26 -12.85 20.64
C LEU A 61 29.23 -13.92 21.01
N LEU A 62 28.07 -13.89 20.35
CA LEU A 62 27.05 -14.92 20.51
C LEU A 62 27.59 -16.30 20.11
N TYR A 63 28.28 -16.42 18.98
CA TYR A 63 28.86 -17.69 18.54
C TYR A 63 29.95 -18.20 19.47
N ILE A 64 30.80 -17.33 20.02
CA ILE A 64 31.79 -17.72 21.04
C ILE A 64 31.09 -18.26 22.29
N ALA A 65 30.05 -17.57 22.77
CA ALA A 65 29.29 -18.01 23.95
C ALA A 65 28.59 -19.36 23.71
N VAL A 66 28.00 -19.57 22.54
CA VAL A 66 27.40 -20.85 22.14
C VAL A 66 28.44 -21.96 22.07
N ALA A 67 29.59 -21.71 21.44
CA ALA A 67 30.68 -22.69 21.33
C ALA A 67 31.21 -23.11 22.71
N ARG A 68 31.39 -22.16 23.64
CA ARG A 68 31.78 -22.47 25.03
C ARG A 68 30.71 -23.28 25.76
N GLY A 69 29.44 -22.93 25.60
CA GLY A 69 28.32 -23.69 26.17
C GLY A 69 28.29 -25.14 25.68
N LEU A 70 28.45 -25.35 24.37
CA LEU A 70 28.53 -26.69 23.78
C LEU A 70 29.78 -27.46 24.25
N GLY A 71 30.91 -26.77 24.44
CA GLY A 71 32.13 -27.36 24.99
C GLY A 71 31.94 -27.87 26.42
N ALA A 72 31.27 -27.08 27.28
CA ALA A 72 31.00 -27.45 28.66
C ALA A 72 30.06 -28.67 28.78
N LEU A 73 29.10 -28.81 27.86
CA LEU A 73 28.22 -29.99 27.80
C LEU A 73 28.97 -31.30 27.50
N GLY A 74 30.13 -31.23 26.84
CA GLY A 74 30.96 -32.39 26.52
C GLY A 74 31.76 -32.96 27.70
N GLY A 75 31.86 -32.25 28.82
CA GLY A 75 32.60 -32.69 30.02
C GLY A 75 31.76 -33.48 31.05
N GLY A 76 30.45 -33.66 30.81
CA GLY A 76 29.52 -34.33 31.72
C GLY A 76 29.33 -35.83 31.45
N ARG A 77 28.52 -36.50 32.28
CA ARG A 77 28.15 -37.93 32.12
C ARG A 77 27.31 -38.21 30.85
N VAL A 78 26.76 -37.18 30.21
CA VAL A 78 25.86 -37.32 29.05
C VAL A 78 26.63 -37.16 27.74
N ARG A 79 27.19 -38.27 27.24
CA ARG A 79 28.03 -38.32 26.03
C ARG A 79 27.36 -37.76 24.76
N PHE A 80 26.02 -37.70 24.74
CA PHE A 80 25.24 -37.21 23.60
C PHE A 80 24.83 -35.74 23.69
N ALA A 81 25.09 -35.05 24.80
CA ALA A 81 24.61 -33.67 24.98
C ALA A 81 25.24 -32.69 23.97
N ARG A 82 26.54 -32.85 23.67
CA ARG A 82 27.24 -32.02 22.69
C ARG A 82 26.74 -32.23 21.25
N PRO A 83 26.70 -33.46 20.69
CA PRO A 83 26.19 -33.67 19.34
C PRO A 83 24.71 -33.29 19.22
N LEU A 84 23.88 -33.57 20.24
CA LEU A 84 22.49 -33.13 20.26
C LEU A 84 22.36 -31.60 20.25
N GLY A 85 23.12 -30.89 21.09
CA GLY A 85 23.12 -29.43 21.12
C GLY A 85 23.57 -28.81 19.79
N LEU A 86 24.56 -29.41 19.13
CA LEU A 86 24.99 -29.00 17.79
C LEU A 86 23.88 -29.27 16.74
N ALA A 87 23.27 -30.46 16.76
CA ALA A 87 22.19 -30.81 15.86
C ALA A 87 20.99 -29.87 16.01
N LEU A 88 20.61 -29.52 17.24
CA LEU A 88 19.54 -28.55 17.50
C LEU A 88 19.88 -27.15 17.01
N LEU A 89 21.12 -26.69 17.19
CA LEU A 89 21.58 -25.39 16.69
C LEU A 89 21.53 -25.34 15.15
N VAL A 90 22.01 -26.40 14.49
CA VAL A 90 21.97 -26.52 13.02
C VAL A 90 20.53 -26.60 12.54
N ALA A 91 19.67 -27.39 13.18
CA ALA A 91 18.26 -27.50 12.83
C ALA A 91 17.53 -26.16 12.98
N ALA A 92 17.71 -25.45 14.09
CA ALA A 92 17.10 -24.14 14.30
C ALA A 92 17.58 -23.10 13.29
N SER A 93 18.89 -23.10 12.98
CA SER A 93 19.46 -22.22 11.95
C SER A 93 18.93 -22.57 10.56
N GLY A 94 18.81 -23.87 10.26
CA GLY A 94 18.26 -24.37 9.00
C GLY A 94 16.80 -23.98 8.81
N VAL A 95 15.97 -24.11 9.85
CA VAL A 95 14.57 -23.65 9.83
C VAL A 95 14.48 -22.13 9.63
N SER A 96 15.29 -21.36 10.36
CA SER A 96 15.32 -19.90 10.21
C SER A 96 15.75 -19.48 8.80
N LEU A 97 16.77 -20.14 8.24
CA LEU A 97 17.27 -19.88 6.89
C LEU A 97 16.25 -20.28 5.83
N TRP A 98 15.59 -21.43 6.03
CA TRP A 98 14.51 -21.89 5.16
C TRP A 98 13.40 -20.83 5.08
N HIS A 99 12.82 -20.40 6.20
CA HIS A 99 11.83 -19.34 6.22
C HIS A 99 12.34 -18.05 5.57
N HIS A 100 13.58 -17.65 5.84
CA HIS A 100 14.15 -16.44 5.23
C HIS A 100 14.20 -16.49 3.69
N TYR A 101 14.43 -17.66 3.09
CA TYR A 101 14.54 -17.81 1.64
C TYR A 101 13.26 -18.28 0.95
N THR A 102 12.35 -18.97 1.64
CA THR A 102 11.18 -19.61 1.02
C THR A 102 9.86 -18.98 1.42
N ASP A 103 9.80 -18.22 2.51
CA ASP A 103 8.57 -17.61 2.98
C ASP A 103 8.53 -16.12 2.60
N LEU A 104 7.57 -15.79 1.75
CA LEU A 104 7.38 -14.44 1.21
C LEU A 104 7.08 -13.42 2.30
N ALA A 105 6.58 -13.84 3.46
CA ALA A 105 6.34 -12.94 4.59
C ALA A 105 7.63 -12.32 5.15
N PHE A 106 8.79 -12.97 4.96
CA PHE A 106 10.10 -12.45 5.38
C PHE A 106 10.88 -11.79 4.24
N SER A 107 10.38 -11.88 3.00
CA SER A 107 10.99 -11.23 1.86
C SER A 107 10.74 -9.72 1.91
N LYS A 108 11.76 -8.92 1.55
CA LYS A 108 11.52 -7.49 1.34
C LYS A 108 10.60 -7.31 0.14
N PRO A 109 9.66 -6.35 0.18
CA PRO A 109 8.86 -5.99 -0.99
C PRO A 109 9.73 -5.80 -2.22
N ASP A 110 9.31 -6.31 -3.38
CA ASP A 110 10.03 -6.07 -4.62
C ASP A 110 9.69 -4.67 -5.17
N TYR A 111 10.49 -3.70 -4.76
CA TYR A 111 10.36 -2.32 -5.20
C TYR A 111 10.47 -2.15 -6.72
N ARG A 112 11.09 -3.10 -7.45
CA ARG A 112 11.25 -3.04 -8.91
C ARG A 112 9.91 -3.20 -9.62
N GLU A 113 9.02 -4.02 -9.08
CA GLU A 113 7.74 -4.29 -9.74
C GLU A 113 6.85 -3.05 -9.77
N PHE A 114 6.60 -2.44 -8.62
CA PHE A 114 5.74 -1.26 -8.57
C PHE A 114 6.40 -0.03 -9.22
N THR A 115 7.72 0.13 -9.13
CA THR A 115 8.42 1.22 -9.82
C THR A 115 8.40 1.08 -11.33
N ARG A 116 8.60 -0.14 -11.86
CA ARG A 116 8.44 -0.42 -13.30
C ARG A 116 7.02 -0.13 -13.75
N HIS A 117 6.00 -0.59 -13.01
CA HIS A 117 4.60 -0.31 -13.32
C HIS A 117 4.31 1.20 -13.36
N MET A 118 4.81 1.98 -12.38
CA MET A 118 4.66 3.43 -12.39
C MET A 118 5.36 4.10 -13.58
N VAL A 119 6.51 3.58 -14.03
CA VAL A 119 7.22 4.12 -15.21
C VAL A 119 6.49 3.75 -16.52
N GLU A 120 5.90 2.55 -16.59
CA GLU A 120 5.12 2.09 -17.75
C GLU A 120 3.76 2.78 -17.87
N VAL A 121 3.11 3.07 -16.74
CA VAL A 121 1.74 3.61 -16.68
C VAL A 121 1.70 5.12 -16.47
N GLY A 122 2.62 5.63 -15.67
CA GLY A 122 2.67 7.03 -15.25
C GLY A 122 3.47 7.92 -16.20
N ASN A 123 3.70 9.15 -15.76
CA ASN A 123 4.53 10.12 -16.42
C ASN A 123 5.44 10.82 -15.41
N ARG A 124 6.56 11.36 -15.87
CA ARG A 124 7.48 12.17 -15.07
C ARG A 124 6.82 13.44 -14.48
N GLU A 125 5.76 13.93 -15.09
CA GLU A 125 5.00 15.08 -14.59
C GLU A 125 4.11 14.75 -13.38
N ASP A 126 3.91 13.47 -13.05
CA ASP A 126 3.09 13.04 -11.92
C ASP A 126 3.80 13.31 -10.58
N ALA A 127 3.10 13.06 -9.47
CA ALA A 127 3.71 12.98 -8.14
C ALA A 127 3.64 11.56 -7.59
N LEU A 128 4.55 11.23 -6.68
CA LEU A 128 4.54 9.97 -5.92
C LEU A 128 4.60 10.27 -4.43
N PHE A 129 3.51 9.98 -3.71
CA PHE A 129 3.48 9.95 -2.26
C PHE A 129 3.93 8.58 -1.75
N LEU A 130 4.90 8.58 -0.83
CA LEU A 130 5.35 7.38 -0.14
C LEU A 130 4.88 7.38 1.30
N LEU A 131 4.16 6.33 1.69
CA LEU A 131 3.71 6.06 3.05
C LEU A 131 4.19 4.66 3.47
N GLY A 132 5.44 4.58 3.94
CA GLY A 132 6.09 3.33 4.30
C GLY A 132 7.30 3.00 3.42
N PRO A 133 7.13 2.87 2.08
CA PRO A 133 8.23 2.51 1.19
C PRO A 133 9.43 3.44 1.34
N GLY A 134 10.62 2.83 1.48
CA GLY A 134 11.85 3.60 1.67
C GLY A 134 12.18 4.44 0.44
N ARG A 135 12.16 5.77 0.55
CA ARG A 135 12.51 6.72 -0.55
C ARG A 135 13.77 6.33 -1.30
N PHE A 136 14.83 5.91 -0.58
CA PHE A 136 16.09 5.50 -1.20
C PHE A 136 15.93 4.27 -2.10
N LEU A 137 15.19 3.25 -1.65
CA LEU A 137 14.96 2.03 -2.43
C LEU A 137 14.08 2.33 -3.65
N THR A 138 13.01 3.09 -3.45
CA THR A 138 12.13 3.53 -4.56
C THR A 138 12.95 4.28 -5.62
N ALA A 139 13.72 5.29 -5.22
CA ALA A 139 14.58 6.04 -6.14
C ALA A 139 15.65 5.17 -6.81
N ARG A 140 16.27 4.25 -6.06
CA ARG A 140 17.30 3.34 -6.59
C ARG A 140 16.77 2.41 -7.69
N TYR A 141 15.54 1.92 -7.56
CA TYR A 141 14.98 0.95 -8.52
C TYR A 141 14.20 1.59 -9.66
N GLY A 142 13.54 2.72 -9.44
CA GLY A 142 12.83 3.41 -10.52
C GLY A 142 13.68 4.41 -11.32
N GLY A 143 14.83 4.83 -10.78
CA GLY A 143 15.74 5.77 -11.44
C GLY A 143 15.08 7.11 -11.79
N ASP A 144 15.54 7.74 -12.86
CA ASP A 144 15.04 9.04 -13.36
C ASP A 144 13.67 8.93 -14.08
N GLY A 145 13.13 7.72 -14.23
CA GLY A 145 11.80 7.50 -14.76
C GLY A 145 10.69 7.89 -13.79
N LEU A 146 11.00 7.95 -12.49
CA LEU A 146 10.00 8.17 -11.47
C LEU A 146 9.44 9.60 -11.44
N PRO A 147 8.16 9.75 -11.05
CA PRO A 147 7.60 11.04 -10.72
C PRO A 147 8.29 11.69 -9.52
N LYS A 148 7.99 12.97 -9.27
CA LYS A 148 8.53 13.69 -8.11
C LYS A 148 8.09 13.01 -6.81
N ILE A 149 9.06 12.55 -6.01
CA ILE A 149 8.81 11.78 -4.80
C ILE A 149 8.59 12.69 -3.58
N TYR A 150 7.46 12.52 -2.92
CA TYR A 150 7.08 13.14 -1.65
C TYR A 150 7.01 12.08 -0.56
N ASN A 151 8.04 12.01 0.28
CA ASN A 151 8.07 11.04 1.39
C ASN A 151 7.28 11.58 2.59
N LEU A 152 6.06 11.09 2.79
CA LEU A 152 5.19 11.48 3.90
C LEU A 152 5.73 10.98 5.25
N GLU A 153 6.58 9.95 5.24
CA GLU A 153 7.23 9.38 6.42
C GLU A 153 8.61 10.00 6.73
N SER A 154 9.02 11.04 5.99
CA SER A 154 10.23 11.78 6.37
C SER A 154 10.07 12.41 7.75
N THR A 155 11.16 12.58 8.51
CA THR A 155 11.13 13.20 9.84
C THR A 155 10.40 14.55 9.84
N LYS A 156 10.56 15.33 8.77
CA LYS A 156 9.86 16.61 8.56
C LYS A 156 8.35 16.44 8.43
N ASN A 157 7.89 15.44 7.67
CA ASN A 157 6.47 15.26 7.38
C ASN A 157 5.74 14.45 8.45
N ARG A 158 6.41 13.53 9.15
CA ARG A 158 5.82 12.76 10.26
C ARG A 158 5.42 13.65 11.44
N ALA A 159 6.10 14.79 11.63
CA ALA A 159 5.78 15.76 12.67
C ALA A 159 4.60 16.68 12.31
N LYS A 160 4.10 16.64 11.06
CA LYS A 160 2.98 17.46 10.62
C LYS A 160 1.67 16.96 11.21
N SER A 161 0.79 17.89 11.54
CA SER A 161 -0.61 17.63 11.83
C SER A 161 -1.36 17.10 10.59
N PRO A 162 -2.50 16.43 10.76
CA PRO A 162 -3.34 15.98 9.63
C PRO A 162 -3.68 17.11 8.65
N ALA A 163 -4.04 18.29 9.14
CA ALA A 163 -4.36 19.45 8.29
C ALA A 163 -3.17 19.94 7.45
N GLU A 164 -1.94 19.87 7.98
CA GLU A 164 -0.72 20.21 7.23
C GLU A 164 -0.36 19.15 6.18
N VAL A 165 -0.74 17.89 6.40
CA VAL A 165 -0.63 16.83 5.39
C VAL A 165 -1.65 17.06 4.29
N GLU A 166 -2.91 17.32 4.62
CA GLU A 166 -3.96 17.63 3.65
C GLU A 166 -3.62 18.87 2.81
N ALA A 167 -3.10 19.93 3.44
CA ALA A 167 -2.64 21.12 2.71
C ALA A 167 -1.51 20.80 1.70
N LEU A 168 -0.59 19.89 2.06
CA LEU A 168 0.43 19.39 1.14
C LEU A 168 -0.19 18.58 -0.01
N LEU A 169 -1.17 17.72 0.28
CA LEU A 169 -1.86 16.94 -0.76
C LEU A 169 -2.57 17.87 -1.74
N ASP A 170 -3.26 18.89 -1.23
CA ASP A 170 -3.97 19.90 -2.03
C ASP A 170 -3.01 20.73 -2.88
N GLU A 171 -1.90 21.22 -2.31
CA GLU A 171 -0.86 21.91 -3.06
C GLU A 171 -0.34 21.07 -4.23
N VAL A 172 0.02 19.81 -3.97
CA VAL A 172 0.53 18.90 -5.00
C VAL A 172 -0.54 18.55 -6.03
N ALA A 173 -1.79 18.32 -5.63
CA ALA A 173 -2.89 18.03 -6.55
C ALA A 173 -3.23 19.21 -7.46
N ARG A 174 -3.04 20.45 -7.00
CA ARG A 174 -3.19 21.66 -7.83
C ARG A 174 -2.05 21.81 -8.84
N GLU A 175 -0.82 21.49 -8.43
CA GLU A 175 0.35 21.55 -9.31
C GLU A 175 0.36 20.39 -10.32
N ARG A 176 -0.07 19.20 -9.90
CA ARG A 176 0.13 17.91 -10.59
C ARG A 176 -1.20 17.31 -10.95
N ARG A 177 -1.38 16.98 -12.23
CA ARG A 177 -2.63 16.38 -12.72
C ARG A 177 -2.88 14.97 -12.19
N ARG A 178 -1.83 14.25 -11.80
CA ARG A 178 -1.89 12.85 -11.41
C ARG A 178 -0.91 12.54 -10.30
N VAL A 179 -1.32 11.61 -9.44
CA VAL A 179 -0.63 11.30 -8.20
C VAL A 179 -0.68 9.79 -7.99
N TRP A 180 0.47 9.23 -7.67
CA TRP A 180 0.62 7.89 -7.13
C TRP A 180 0.68 7.94 -5.61
N LEU A 181 0.04 6.98 -4.94
CA LEU A 181 0.22 6.70 -3.52
C LEU A 181 0.73 5.27 -3.38
N ALA A 182 1.91 5.11 -2.78
CA ALA A 182 2.49 3.80 -2.44
C ALA A 182 2.53 3.61 -0.93
N VAL A 183 1.92 2.52 -0.44
CA VAL A 183 1.71 2.24 0.98
C VAL A 183 2.34 0.89 1.36
N GLU A 184 3.12 0.88 2.44
CA GLU A 184 3.79 -0.33 2.98
C GLU A 184 3.71 -0.33 4.50
N GLY A 185 3.07 -1.35 5.08
CA GLY A 185 3.06 -1.58 6.54
C GLY A 185 2.39 -0.48 7.39
N ARG A 186 1.61 0.41 6.78
CA ARG A 186 0.94 1.54 7.43
C ARG A 186 -0.51 1.64 6.96
N ASP A 187 -1.37 2.14 7.83
CA ASP A 187 -2.74 2.51 7.46
C ASP A 187 -2.71 3.80 6.63
N PRO A 188 -3.24 3.79 5.39
CA PRO A 188 -3.28 4.99 4.57
C PRO A 188 -4.36 6.01 4.99
N GLY A 189 -5.31 5.62 5.85
CA GLY A 189 -6.31 6.46 6.54
C GLY A 189 -6.57 7.82 5.91
N THR A 190 -6.11 8.89 6.58
CA THR A 190 -6.32 10.30 6.18
C THR A 190 -5.84 10.61 4.77
N VAL A 191 -4.71 10.08 4.34
CA VAL A 191 -4.14 10.39 3.01
C VAL A 191 -5.01 9.82 1.91
N MET A 192 -5.41 8.55 2.02
CA MET A 192 -6.28 7.92 1.04
C MET A 192 -7.69 8.51 1.08
N GLY A 193 -8.24 8.78 2.28
CA GLY A 193 -9.52 9.45 2.42
C GLY A 193 -9.56 10.82 1.75
N TRP A 194 -8.50 11.63 1.90
CA TRP A 194 -8.39 12.91 1.20
C TRP A 194 -8.33 12.71 -0.32
N LEU A 195 -7.52 11.76 -0.80
CA LEU A 195 -7.39 11.48 -2.25
C LEU A 195 -8.68 10.96 -2.87
N ASP A 196 -9.43 10.10 -2.17
CA ASP A 196 -10.73 9.60 -2.61
C ASP A 196 -11.79 10.73 -2.62
N ALA A 197 -11.70 11.67 -1.68
CA ALA A 197 -12.62 12.82 -1.60
C ALA A 197 -12.36 13.91 -2.64
N HIS A 198 -11.11 14.05 -3.13
CA HIS A 198 -10.70 15.16 -4.02
C HIS A 198 -10.28 14.71 -5.42
N GLY A 199 -9.92 13.44 -5.59
CA GLY A 199 -9.41 12.88 -6.83
C GLY A 199 -10.36 11.88 -7.48
N TYR A 200 -9.93 11.38 -8.63
CA TYR A 200 -10.57 10.30 -9.35
C TYR A 200 -9.62 9.12 -9.32
N ARG A 201 -9.95 8.07 -8.55
CA ARG A 201 -9.14 6.86 -8.49
C ARG A 201 -9.16 6.16 -9.84
N VAL A 202 -7.99 5.95 -10.41
CA VAL A 202 -7.80 5.30 -11.72
C VAL A 202 -7.59 3.80 -11.54
N GLU A 203 -6.71 3.44 -10.61
CA GLU A 203 -6.43 2.05 -10.25
C GLU A 203 -5.97 1.97 -8.79
N GLY A 204 -6.09 0.77 -8.23
CA GLY A 204 -5.65 0.45 -6.88
C GLY A 204 -5.41 -1.04 -6.75
N GLY A 205 -4.36 -1.43 -6.04
CA GLY A 205 -4.12 -2.84 -5.77
C GLY A 205 -2.77 -3.13 -5.13
N TRP A 206 -2.59 -4.39 -4.72
CA TRP A 206 -1.33 -4.87 -4.20
C TRP A 206 -0.33 -5.18 -5.33
N ARG A 207 0.93 -4.82 -5.07
CA ARG A 207 2.12 -5.14 -5.87
C ARG A 207 3.25 -5.51 -4.90
N VAL A 208 3.50 -6.81 -4.74
CA VAL A 208 4.56 -7.41 -3.89
C VAL A 208 4.74 -6.71 -2.53
N GLY A 209 3.69 -6.69 -1.70
CA GLY A 209 3.76 -6.11 -0.35
C GLY A 209 3.59 -4.58 -0.28
N VAL A 210 3.44 -3.90 -1.42
CA VAL A 210 3.09 -2.46 -1.49
C VAL A 210 1.68 -2.32 -2.05
N GLN A 211 0.80 -1.58 -1.38
CA GLN A 211 -0.44 -1.13 -2.01
C GLN A 211 -0.15 0.11 -2.86
N LEU A 212 -0.50 0.05 -4.13
CA LEU A 212 -0.29 1.14 -5.07
C LEU A 212 -1.64 1.65 -5.54
N PHE A 213 -1.85 2.96 -5.43
CA PHE A 213 -3.04 3.65 -5.91
C PHE A 213 -2.64 4.77 -6.87
N TYR A 214 -3.47 5.00 -7.88
CA TYR A 214 -3.27 6.04 -8.88
C TYR A 214 -4.49 6.94 -8.95
N TYR A 215 -4.28 8.24 -8.84
CA TYR A 215 -5.31 9.26 -8.81
C TYR A 215 -5.06 10.31 -9.90
N SER A 216 -6.15 10.88 -10.41
CA SER A 216 -6.13 11.98 -11.35
C SER A 216 -7.05 13.12 -10.91
N PHE A 217 -6.67 14.35 -11.26
CA PHE A 217 -7.34 15.59 -10.86
C PHE A 217 -7.69 16.39 -12.12
N PRO A 218 -8.97 16.41 -12.57
CA PRO A 218 -9.38 17.17 -13.73
C PRO A 218 -9.34 18.67 -13.45
N ARG A 219 -9.05 19.47 -14.49
CA ARG A 219 -9.04 20.95 -14.38
C ARG A 219 -10.40 21.59 -14.56
N ALA A 220 -11.35 20.85 -15.15
CA ALA A 220 -12.68 21.33 -15.43
C ALA A 220 -13.66 20.21 -15.13
N ALA A 221 -14.74 20.54 -14.44
CA ALA A 221 -15.88 19.66 -14.29
C ALA A 221 -16.78 19.77 -15.53
N SER A 222 -17.36 18.64 -15.92
CA SER A 222 -18.44 18.62 -16.90
C SER A 222 -19.79 18.66 -16.17
N PRO A 223 -20.83 19.26 -16.73
CA PRO A 223 -22.16 19.21 -16.12
C PRO A 223 -22.70 17.78 -16.11
N LEU A 224 -23.42 17.42 -15.04
CA LEU A 224 -24.17 16.16 -14.95
C LEU A 224 -25.28 16.13 -16.01
N ARG A 225 -25.49 14.97 -16.60
CA ARG A 225 -26.56 14.66 -17.55
C ARG A 225 -27.24 13.34 -17.17
N PRO A 226 -28.55 13.17 -17.43
CA PRO A 226 -29.25 11.92 -17.13
C PRO A 226 -28.70 10.76 -17.98
N ALA A 227 -28.74 9.55 -17.42
CA ALA A 227 -28.44 8.32 -18.15
C ALA A 227 -29.47 8.09 -19.27
N ALA A 228 -29.06 7.39 -20.34
CA ALA A 228 -29.91 7.07 -21.48
C ALA A 228 -30.99 6.02 -21.14
N GLY A 229 -30.69 5.13 -20.20
CA GLY A 229 -31.65 4.15 -19.69
C GLY A 229 -31.11 3.35 -18.51
N PHE A 230 -32.02 2.68 -17.80
CA PHE A 230 -31.70 1.76 -16.72
C PHE A 230 -32.49 0.46 -16.91
N ALA A 231 -31.78 -0.67 -16.89
CA ALA A 231 -32.33 -2.01 -16.97
C ALA A 231 -32.00 -2.78 -15.69
N GLY A 232 -33.03 -3.17 -14.93
CA GLY A 232 -32.87 -3.92 -13.69
C GLY A 232 -34.01 -3.70 -12.70
N GLY A 233 -34.38 -4.72 -11.94
CA GLY A 233 -35.56 -4.74 -11.05
C GLY A 233 -35.50 -3.81 -9.83
N ALA A 234 -34.42 -3.06 -9.64
CA ALA A 234 -34.35 -2.00 -8.64
C ALA A 234 -35.08 -0.75 -9.17
N GLY A 235 -36.38 -0.65 -8.86
CA GLY A 235 -37.32 0.33 -9.44
C GLY A 235 -36.82 1.78 -9.54
N GLU A 236 -37.23 2.44 -10.62
CA GLU A 236 -37.14 3.90 -10.86
C GLU A 236 -35.94 4.62 -10.24
N ASN A 237 -34.72 4.15 -10.49
CA ASN A 237 -33.52 4.88 -10.09
C ASN A 237 -33.28 6.04 -11.06
N ASP A 238 -32.96 7.22 -10.52
CA ASP A 238 -32.49 8.33 -11.34
C ASP A 238 -30.95 8.32 -11.32
N VAL A 239 -30.36 7.98 -12.46
CA VAL A 239 -28.90 7.96 -12.65
C VAL A 239 -28.50 9.17 -13.48
N ALA A 240 -27.56 9.95 -12.98
CA ALA A 240 -26.96 11.06 -13.69
C ALA A 240 -25.44 10.96 -13.60
N PHE A 241 -24.76 11.40 -14.66
CA PHE A 241 -23.31 11.26 -14.76
C PHE A 241 -22.70 12.43 -15.53
N ALA A 242 -21.40 12.64 -15.37
CA ALA A 242 -20.62 13.58 -16.16
C ALA A 242 -19.31 12.91 -16.57
N VAL A 243 -18.79 13.26 -17.75
CA VAL A 243 -17.48 12.81 -18.22
C VAL A 243 -16.60 14.02 -18.51
N SER A 244 -15.43 14.09 -17.90
CA SER A 244 -14.44 15.15 -18.12
C SER A 244 -13.08 14.58 -18.54
N PRO A 245 -12.46 15.08 -19.62
CA PRO A 245 -13.06 15.98 -20.60
C PRO A 245 -14.21 15.28 -21.36
N PRO A 246 -15.15 16.02 -22.00
CA PRO A 246 -16.27 15.42 -22.73
C PRO A 246 -15.86 14.50 -23.89
N ARG A 247 -14.64 14.69 -24.40
CA ARG A 247 -14.00 13.85 -25.43
C ARG A 247 -12.58 13.49 -25.00
N PRO A 248 -12.40 12.48 -24.13
CA PRO A 248 -11.07 12.08 -23.70
C PRO A 248 -10.30 11.51 -24.90
N ALA A 249 -9.01 11.85 -24.98
CA ALA A 249 -8.12 11.27 -25.99
C ALA A 249 -7.78 9.82 -25.64
N ALA A 250 -7.46 9.00 -26.65
CA ALA A 250 -6.84 7.71 -26.43
C ALA A 250 -5.56 7.86 -25.58
N GLY A 251 -5.36 6.99 -24.59
CA GLY A 251 -4.28 7.07 -23.61
C GLY A 251 -4.52 8.03 -22.44
N ALA A 252 -5.56 8.87 -22.50
CA ALA A 252 -5.91 9.79 -21.41
C ALA A 252 -6.82 9.13 -20.36
N ILE A 253 -7.09 9.89 -19.28
CA ILE A 253 -8.02 9.47 -18.23
C ILE A 253 -9.34 10.21 -18.43
N ALA A 254 -10.42 9.45 -18.56
CA ALA A 254 -11.79 9.94 -18.54
C ALA A 254 -12.27 9.98 -17.08
N HIS A 255 -12.53 11.18 -16.57
CA HIS A 255 -13.04 11.39 -15.22
C HIS A 255 -14.56 11.28 -15.26
N VAL A 256 -15.11 10.31 -14.53
CA VAL A 256 -16.54 10.05 -14.47
C VAL A 256 -17.04 10.41 -13.09
N ASP A 257 -17.94 11.40 -13.02
CA ASP A 257 -18.79 11.64 -11.87
C ASP A 257 -20.09 10.88 -12.08
N LEU A 258 -20.51 10.11 -11.08
CA LEU A 258 -21.76 9.36 -11.08
C LEU A 258 -22.58 9.76 -9.88
N THR A 259 -23.87 9.99 -10.09
CA THR A 259 -24.88 10.17 -9.06
C THR A 259 -26.01 9.18 -9.28
N TRP A 260 -26.45 8.56 -8.20
CA TRP A 260 -27.47 7.52 -8.21
C TRP A 260 -28.49 7.85 -7.13
N ARG A 261 -29.72 8.15 -7.53
CA ARG A 261 -30.81 8.42 -6.59
C ARG A 261 -31.79 7.26 -6.59
N THR A 262 -31.94 6.62 -5.44
CA THR A 262 -32.89 5.52 -5.26
C THR A 262 -34.25 6.06 -4.82
N ARG A 263 -35.31 5.85 -5.62
CA ARG A 263 -36.66 6.30 -5.25
C ARG A 263 -37.33 5.44 -4.17
N ARG A 264 -36.83 4.23 -3.93
CA ARG A 264 -37.25 3.39 -2.81
C ARG A 264 -36.11 3.28 -1.79
N PRO A 265 -36.39 3.47 -0.49
CA PRO A 265 -35.44 3.22 0.58
C PRO A 265 -35.30 1.71 0.80
N ALA A 266 -34.75 0.99 -0.17
CA ALA A 266 -34.22 -0.34 0.09
C ALA A 266 -32.77 -0.15 0.54
N PRO A 267 -32.37 -0.63 1.73
CA PRO A 267 -30.98 -0.54 2.14
C PRO A 267 -30.16 -1.44 1.21
N LEU A 268 -29.48 -0.83 0.24
CA LEU A 268 -28.36 -1.45 -0.44
C LEU A 268 -27.25 -1.54 0.60
N ALA A 269 -27.04 -2.72 1.18
CA ALA A 269 -25.90 -2.95 2.06
C ALA A 269 -24.62 -2.88 1.22
N ASP A 270 -23.80 -1.86 1.46
CA ASP A 270 -22.52 -1.60 0.78
C ASP A 270 -22.61 -1.63 -0.77
N PRO A 271 -23.31 -0.66 -1.39
CA PRO A 271 -23.50 -0.62 -2.83
C PRO A 271 -22.17 -0.36 -3.55
N GLN A 272 -21.86 -1.22 -4.52
CA GLN A 272 -20.70 -1.07 -5.39
C GLN A 272 -21.17 -0.78 -6.82
N VAL A 273 -20.34 -0.06 -7.56
CA VAL A 273 -20.57 0.21 -8.97
C VAL A 273 -19.36 -0.20 -9.80
N SER A 274 -19.67 -0.82 -10.93
CA SER A 274 -18.73 -1.13 -11.98
C SER A 274 -18.96 -0.22 -13.16
N LEU A 275 -17.97 0.55 -13.59
CA LEU A 275 -18.01 1.34 -14.81
C LEU A 275 -17.25 0.62 -15.91
N ARG A 276 -17.85 0.52 -17.09
CA ARG A 276 -17.28 -0.15 -18.26
C ARG A 276 -17.36 0.77 -19.45
N LEU A 277 -16.23 1.03 -20.11
CA LEU A 277 -16.16 1.70 -21.40
C LEU A 277 -16.12 0.63 -22.49
N VAL A 278 -17.14 0.61 -23.34
CA VAL A 278 -17.37 -0.43 -24.33
C VAL A 278 -17.19 0.16 -25.73
N ASP A 279 -16.41 -0.50 -26.57
CA ASP A 279 -16.16 -0.08 -27.95
C ASP A 279 -17.35 -0.35 -28.89
N PRO A 280 -17.32 0.15 -30.14
CA PRO A 280 -18.38 -0.11 -31.11
C PRO A 280 -18.62 -1.59 -31.45
N HIS A 281 -17.67 -2.48 -31.12
CA HIS A 281 -17.76 -3.91 -31.33
C HIS A 281 -18.31 -4.66 -30.10
N GLY A 282 -18.60 -3.95 -29.01
CA GLY A 282 -19.12 -4.51 -27.78
C GLY A 282 -18.03 -5.00 -26.80
N ALA A 283 -16.75 -4.76 -27.09
CA ALA A 283 -15.66 -5.15 -26.20
C ALA A 283 -15.45 -4.09 -25.10
N THR A 284 -15.27 -4.54 -23.86
CA THR A 284 -14.88 -3.64 -22.77
C THR A 284 -13.41 -3.29 -22.91
N ILE A 285 -13.10 -2.01 -23.14
CA ILE A 285 -11.74 -1.51 -23.33
C ILE A 285 -11.17 -0.82 -22.08
N ALA A 286 -12.03 -0.37 -21.17
CA ALA A 286 -11.62 0.14 -19.87
C ALA A 286 -12.67 -0.18 -18.81
N ALA A 287 -12.22 -0.35 -17.56
CA ALA A 287 -13.10 -0.65 -16.46
C ALA A 287 -12.64 -0.03 -15.15
N TRP A 288 -13.59 0.20 -14.26
CA TRP A 288 -13.35 0.65 -12.90
C TRP A 288 -14.39 0.05 -11.97
N ASP A 289 -13.98 -0.30 -10.76
CA ASP A 289 -14.84 -0.85 -9.72
C ASP A 289 -14.63 -0.07 -8.41
N GLY A 290 -15.72 0.25 -7.71
CA GLY A 290 -15.64 0.95 -6.43
C GLY A 290 -16.96 1.18 -5.73
N ALA A 291 -16.88 1.70 -4.51
CA ALA A 291 -18.03 1.95 -3.67
C ALA A 291 -18.80 3.19 -4.13
N LEU A 292 -20.11 3.16 -3.93
CA LEU A 292 -20.97 4.33 -3.96
C LEU A 292 -21.06 4.91 -2.54
N SER A 293 -20.87 6.22 -2.40
CA SER A 293 -20.90 6.92 -1.11
C SER A 293 -22.03 7.97 -1.09
N ALA A 294 -22.61 8.23 0.08
CA ALA A 294 -23.65 9.24 0.21
C ALA A 294 -23.18 10.61 -0.30
N ALA A 295 -23.94 11.20 -1.22
CA ALA A 295 -23.63 12.51 -1.79
C ALA A 295 -23.75 13.57 -0.70
N GLY A 296 -22.67 14.33 -0.47
CA GLY A 296 -22.61 15.37 0.58
C GLY A 296 -21.93 14.94 1.87
N GLY A 297 -21.50 13.68 2.00
CA GLY A 297 -20.67 13.18 3.11
C GLY A 297 -19.19 13.56 2.99
N GLY A 298 -18.89 14.79 2.58
CA GLY A 298 -17.58 15.40 2.79
C GLY A 298 -17.39 15.73 4.27
N GLU A 299 -17.60 14.76 5.16
CA GLU A 299 -17.24 14.89 6.56
C GLU A 299 -15.82 14.37 6.73
N ALA A 300 -15.00 15.28 7.24
CA ALA A 300 -13.62 15.11 7.62
C ALA A 300 -13.43 13.87 8.52
N GLY A 301 -12.21 13.33 8.47
CA GLY A 301 -11.83 12.07 9.10
C GLY A 301 -12.33 11.88 10.54
N GLY A 302 -12.85 10.69 10.77
CA GLY A 302 -13.25 10.21 12.08
C GLY A 302 -13.38 8.71 12.06
N GLY A 303 -12.25 8.00 12.12
CA GLY A 303 -12.24 6.60 12.52
C GLY A 303 -12.76 6.53 13.96
N GLY A 304 -14.01 6.11 14.11
CA GLY A 304 -14.69 6.00 15.38
C GLY A 304 -15.80 4.96 15.27
N ASP A 305 -15.48 3.75 15.73
CA ASP A 305 -16.48 2.75 16.08
C ASP A 305 -17.53 3.36 17.02
N GLY A 306 -18.80 3.34 16.64
CA GLY A 306 -19.88 3.53 17.60
C GLY A 306 -21.16 4.17 17.11
N GLY A 307 -22.18 3.33 16.89
CA GLY A 307 -23.54 3.64 17.34
C GLY A 307 -24.42 4.38 16.34
N GLY A 308 -25.20 3.62 15.57
CA GLY A 308 -26.30 4.13 14.78
C GLY A 308 -27.33 4.85 15.64
N SER A 309 -27.58 6.12 15.31
CA SER A 309 -28.83 6.81 15.67
C SER A 309 -29.74 6.81 14.45
N GLY A 310 -30.85 6.08 14.54
CA GLY A 310 -31.86 5.96 13.51
C GLY A 310 -32.49 7.31 13.15
N GLY A 311 -32.13 7.82 11.98
CA GLY A 311 -32.95 8.76 11.24
C GLY A 311 -33.99 7.99 10.44
N GLN A 312 -35.18 7.79 11.01
CA GLN A 312 -36.38 7.40 10.26
C GLN A 312 -36.85 8.62 9.46
N GLY A 313 -36.30 8.81 8.27
CA GLY A 313 -36.82 9.72 7.25
C GLY A 313 -36.61 9.03 5.90
N GLY A 314 -37.69 8.59 5.27
CA GLY A 314 -37.68 7.84 3.99
C GLY A 314 -37.31 8.68 2.78
N ASP A 315 -36.35 9.60 2.92
CA ASP A 315 -35.84 10.41 1.82
C ASP A 315 -34.99 9.56 0.89
N ALA A 316 -35.13 9.81 -0.41
CA ALA A 316 -34.36 9.14 -1.45
C ALA A 316 -32.85 9.35 -1.20
N ALA A 317 -32.14 8.26 -0.90
CA ALA A 317 -30.69 8.31 -0.75
C ALA A 317 -30.06 8.68 -2.10
N VAL A 318 -29.26 9.74 -2.11
CA VAL A 318 -28.40 10.10 -3.24
C VAL A 318 -27.02 9.54 -2.94
N LEU A 319 -26.59 8.63 -3.78
CA LEU A 319 -25.25 8.05 -3.76
C LEU A 319 -24.42 8.65 -4.89
N SER A 320 -23.11 8.67 -4.73
CA SER A 320 -22.18 9.21 -5.70
C SER A 320 -20.88 8.41 -5.75
N ALA A 321 -20.22 8.45 -6.91
CA ALA A 321 -18.89 7.90 -7.11
C ALA A 321 -18.10 8.79 -8.07
N ARG A 322 -16.78 8.79 -7.90
CA ARG A 322 -15.81 9.42 -8.81
C ARG A 322 -14.83 8.37 -9.29
N ALA A 323 -14.70 8.23 -10.60
CA ALA A 323 -13.87 7.21 -11.21
C ALA A 323 -12.97 7.78 -12.31
N GLY A 324 -11.72 7.31 -12.36
CA GLY A 324 -10.82 7.57 -13.47
C GLY A 324 -10.76 6.36 -14.39
N LEU A 325 -11.39 6.43 -15.57
CA LEU A 325 -11.26 5.37 -16.58
C LEU A 325 -10.06 5.68 -17.48
N ARG A 326 -9.03 4.84 -17.45
CA ARG A 326 -7.90 4.97 -18.38
C ARG A 326 -8.31 4.47 -19.75
N VAL A 327 -8.42 5.37 -20.72
CA VAL A 327 -8.71 5.01 -22.11
C VAL A 327 -7.44 4.39 -22.70
N PRO A 328 -7.50 3.19 -23.30
CA PRO A 328 -6.33 2.60 -23.95
C PRO A 328 -5.73 3.52 -25.01
N ALA A 329 -4.41 3.46 -25.19
CA ALA A 329 -3.69 4.30 -26.15
C ALA A 329 -4.04 3.95 -27.61
N ASP A 330 -4.48 2.72 -27.85
CA ASP A 330 -4.91 2.15 -29.12
C ASP A 330 -6.44 2.20 -29.32
N ALA A 331 -7.19 2.83 -28.40
CA ALA A 331 -8.63 2.98 -28.54
C ALA A 331 -8.98 3.74 -29.82
N ALA A 332 -9.95 3.20 -30.59
CA ALA A 332 -10.39 3.81 -31.83
C ALA A 332 -10.99 5.21 -31.58
N ALA A 333 -10.80 6.14 -32.52
CA ALA A 333 -11.46 7.44 -32.48
C ALA A 333 -12.94 7.31 -32.90
N ALA A 334 -13.76 6.81 -31.98
CA ALA A 334 -15.18 6.52 -32.20
C ALA A 334 -16.03 6.81 -30.96
N ARG A 335 -17.35 6.68 -31.10
CA ARG A 335 -18.27 6.70 -29.95
C ARG A 335 -18.23 5.36 -29.24
N HIS A 336 -17.95 5.42 -27.95
CA HIS A 336 -17.89 4.27 -27.06
C HIS A 336 -19.07 4.36 -26.10
N ARG A 337 -19.67 3.24 -25.73
CA ARG A 337 -20.76 3.21 -24.76
C ARG A 337 -20.18 3.18 -23.35
N LEU A 338 -20.66 4.04 -22.46
CA LEU A 338 -20.33 3.99 -21.05
C LEU A 338 -21.46 3.30 -20.28
N VAL A 339 -21.14 2.24 -19.55
CA VAL A 339 -22.10 1.42 -18.80
C VAL A 339 -21.77 1.45 -17.33
N ALA A 340 -22.78 1.57 -16.47
CA ALA A 340 -22.65 1.42 -15.03
C ALA A 340 -23.45 0.21 -14.54
N ILE A 341 -22.80 -0.70 -13.82
CA ILE A 341 -23.44 -1.88 -13.24
C ILE A 341 -23.43 -1.70 -11.72
N LEU A 342 -24.61 -1.62 -11.12
CA LEU A 342 -24.78 -1.61 -9.67
C LEU A 342 -24.79 -3.06 -9.17
N TYR A 343 -24.03 -3.35 -8.12
CA TYR A 343 -24.03 -4.68 -7.49
C TYR A 343 -23.87 -4.58 -5.97
N ALA A 344 -24.38 -5.59 -5.27
CA ALA A 344 -24.11 -5.74 -3.84
C ALA A 344 -22.70 -6.30 -3.66
N ARG A 345 -21.91 -5.74 -2.74
CA ARG A 345 -20.59 -6.30 -2.42
C ARG A 345 -20.69 -7.74 -1.95
N GLU A 346 -21.72 -8.04 -1.16
CA GLU A 346 -22.04 -9.39 -0.74
C GLU A 346 -22.71 -10.15 -1.89
N GLY A 347 -22.11 -11.25 -2.33
CA GLY A 347 -22.62 -12.10 -3.40
C GLY A 347 -22.33 -11.64 -4.83
N LEU A 348 -21.86 -10.39 -5.03
CA LEU A 348 -21.50 -9.83 -6.35
C LEU A 348 -22.62 -9.91 -7.40
N ALA A 349 -23.87 -10.06 -6.95
CA ALA A 349 -25.02 -10.17 -7.83
C ALA A 349 -25.33 -8.78 -8.42
N PRO A 350 -25.51 -8.66 -9.75
CA PRO A 350 -25.90 -7.40 -10.35
C PRO A 350 -27.32 -7.04 -9.92
N LEU A 351 -27.49 -5.81 -9.44
CA LEU A 351 -28.75 -5.23 -9.01
C LEU A 351 -29.41 -4.41 -10.12
N GLY A 352 -28.61 -3.92 -11.07
CA GLY A 352 -29.07 -3.30 -12.30
C GLY A 352 -27.93 -2.73 -13.12
N GLU A 353 -28.25 -2.38 -14.36
CA GLU A 353 -27.33 -1.81 -15.33
C GLU A 353 -27.93 -0.49 -15.87
N ALA A 354 -27.13 0.57 -15.89
CA ALA A 354 -27.46 1.84 -16.51
C ALA A 354 -26.60 2.04 -17.76
N ASP A 355 -27.26 2.31 -18.89
CA ASP A 355 -26.58 2.84 -20.07
C ASP A 355 -26.40 4.34 -19.86
N LEU A 356 -25.18 4.77 -19.59
CA LEU A 356 -24.84 6.18 -19.44
C LEU A 356 -24.79 6.85 -20.82
N GLY A 357 -24.74 6.10 -21.92
CA GLY A 357 -24.72 6.63 -23.28
C GLY A 357 -23.31 6.84 -23.82
N ASP A 358 -23.23 7.56 -24.93
CA ASP A 358 -22.00 7.65 -25.72
C ASP A 358 -20.96 8.61 -25.13
N VAL A 359 -19.71 8.16 -25.16
CA VAL A 359 -18.48 8.94 -24.93
C VAL A 359 -17.67 8.91 -26.22
N ALA A 360 -17.47 10.07 -26.85
CA ALA A 360 -16.65 10.16 -28.04
C ALA A 360 -15.17 10.21 -27.66
N ILE A 361 -14.39 9.23 -28.11
CA ILE A 361 -12.94 9.18 -27.88
C ILE A 361 -12.25 9.97 -28.99
N ALA A 362 -11.41 10.93 -28.60
CA ALA A 362 -10.55 11.65 -29.54
C ALA A 362 -9.34 10.77 -29.90
N PRO A 363 -8.77 10.90 -31.11
CA PRO A 363 -7.53 10.21 -31.45
C PRO A 363 -6.43 10.57 -30.44
N ALA A 364 -5.46 9.67 -30.27
CA ALA A 364 -4.29 9.95 -29.44
C ALA A 364 -3.69 11.31 -29.86
N GLU A 365 -3.47 12.21 -28.89
CA GLU A 365 -2.66 13.39 -29.18
C GLU A 365 -1.28 12.89 -29.61
N ASP A 366 -0.87 13.23 -30.83
CA ASP A 366 0.44 12.86 -31.33
C ASP A 366 1.50 13.43 -30.37
N GLU A 367 2.06 12.56 -29.55
CA GLU A 367 2.95 12.95 -28.44
C GLU A 367 4.19 13.66 -28.99
N ARG A 368 4.54 13.43 -30.26
CA ARG A 368 5.58 14.16 -31.01
C ARG A 368 5.28 15.65 -31.14
N ALA A 369 4.02 16.03 -31.36
CA ALA A 369 3.62 17.44 -31.43
C ALA A 369 3.68 18.12 -30.05
N ARG A 370 3.56 17.35 -28.96
CA ARG A 370 3.62 17.84 -27.58
C ARG A 370 5.07 18.12 -27.13
N VAL A 371 6.02 17.28 -27.53
CA VAL A 371 7.46 17.49 -27.24
C VAL A 371 8.01 18.69 -28.00
N GLN A 372 7.58 18.94 -29.24
CA GLN A 372 8.04 20.10 -30.03
C GLN A 372 7.47 21.45 -29.59
N ARG A 373 6.41 21.47 -28.77
CA ARG A 373 5.78 22.72 -28.27
C ARG A 373 6.29 23.17 -26.90
N LYS A 374 7.32 22.52 -26.35
CA LYS A 374 8.00 23.02 -25.14
C LYS A 374 9.09 24.00 -25.60
N PRO A 375 8.94 25.32 -25.36
CA PRO A 375 9.93 26.33 -25.74
C PRO A 375 11.25 26.18 -24.98
#